data_AF-A0A1W9KT83-F1
#
_entry.id   AF-A0A1W9KT83-F1
#
_cell.length_a   1.000
_cell.length_b   1.000
_cell.length_c   1.000
_cell.angle_alpha   90.00
_cell.angle_beta   90.00
_cell.angle_gamma   90.00
#
_symmetry.space_group_name_H-M   'P 1'
#
loop_
_entity.id
_entity.type
_entity.pdbx_description
1 polymer ?
#
loop_
_entity_poly.entity_id
_entity_poly.type
_entity_poly.pdbx_seq_one_letter_code
_entity_poly.pdbx_strand_id
1 'polypeptide(L)'
;MNTVKPISAQQLPQLLRAMPKAELHMHIEGSLEPELMFALAARNGLTVPYADVEALRRAYVFGNLQEFLDVYHAGTLVLRTEQDFYDMTWAYLQRAAADQVLHTEIFFDTQTHTGHGVSAEVVIHGLHRACVDARQQLGISAGLILCFLRHLSEAEAFEALEQAQPHLGKLLGVGLASSELGHPPEKFARVFAKARQLGLHLVAHAGEEGPPAYIWNALDALKVERIDHGVQAMQDPALVARLVRERMPLTVCPLSNLKLRVFPTLAQHNLGAMLKAGLVATVNSDDPAYFGGYVNENFTQTFAALGLTAQHARQLAHNSFEASFCDASTKRAYQHRLAEFFETFE
;
A
#
# COMPACT_ATOMS: atom_id res chain seq x y z
N MET A 1 25.26 12.57 0.92
CA MET A 1 24.78 11.49 1.82
C MET A 1 26.01 10.75 2.31
N ASN A 2 26.14 10.54 3.63
CA ASN A 2 27.21 9.70 4.18
C ASN A 2 27.12 8.29 3.57
N THR A 3 28.26 7.71 3.18
CA THR A 3 28.37 6.34 2.69
C THR A 3 27.96 5.36 3.80
N VAL A 4 27.04 4.45 3.48
CA VAL A 4 26.66 3.36 4.40
C VAL A 4 27.87 2.45 4.61
N LYS A 5 28.15 2.07 5.86
CA LYS A 5 29.21 1.10 6.17
C LYS A 5 28.97 -0.19 5.37
N PRO A 6 30.01 -0.88 4.87
CA PRO A 6 29.82 -2.16 4.19
C PRO A 6 29.13 -3.17 5.11
N ILE A 7 28.00 -3.72 4.66
CA ILE A 7 27.25 -4.76 5.36
C ILE A 7 27.39 -6.05 4.58
N SER A 8 27.76 -7.14 5.27
CA SER A 8 27.93 -8.45 4.65
C SER A 8 26.59 -9.01 4.13
N ALA A 9 26.64 -9.86 3.12
CA ALA A 9 25.44 -10.54 2.62
C ALA A 9 24.73 -11.38 3.71
N GLN A 10 25.46 -11.85 4.71
CA GLN A 10 24.92 -12.63 5.84
C GLN A 10 24.14 -11.76 6.83
N GLN A 11 24.56 -10.51 7.05
CA GLN A 11 23.91 -9.58 7.99
C GLN A 11 22.78 -8.77 7.34
N LEU A 12 22.78 -8.64 6.01
CA LEU A 12 21.80 -7.83 5.28
C LEU A 12 20.34 -8.19 5.62
N PRO A 13 19.91 -9.47 5.71
CA PRO A 13 18.53 -9.79 6.09
C PRO A 13 18.13 -9.29 7.48
N GLN A 14 19.05 -9.28 8.46
CA GLN A 14 18.79 -8.75 9.79
C GLN A 14 18.65 -7.22 9.75
N LEU A 15 19.52 -6.55 9.00
CA LEU A 15 19.43 -5.10 8.77
C LEU A 15 18.08 -4.72 8.16
N LEU A 16 17.66 -5.42 7.10
CA LEU A 16 16.40 -5.15 6.41
C LEU A 16 15.19 -5.28 7.34
N ARG A 17 15.18 -6.30 8.20
CA ARG A 17 14.10 -6.53 9.16
C ARG A 17 14.07 -5.48 10.28
N ALA A 18 15.24 -5.03 10.73
CA ALA A 18 15.38 -4.13 11.87
C ALA A 18 15.34 -2.63 11.49
N MET A 19 15.55 -2.26 10.23
CA MET A 19 15.63 -0.86 9.85
C MET A 19 14.27 -0.16 9.99
N PRO A 20 14.23 1.07 10.54
CA PRO A 20 13.03 1.89 10.54
C PRO A 20 12.57 2.18 9.11
N LYS A 21 11.27 2.06 8.84
CA LYS A 21 10.69 2.34 7.51
C LYS A 21 9.27 2.89 7.62
N ALA A 22 8.74 3.42 6.52
CA ALA A 22 7.32 3.72 6.38
C ALA A 22 6.70 2.82 5.30
N GLU A 23 5.41 2.51 5.45
CA GLU A 23 4.63 1.77 4.48
C GLU A 23 3.51 2.65 3.93
N LEU A 24 3.50 2.92 2.62
CA LEU A 24 2.67 3.95 1.99
C LEU A 24 1.65 3.37 0.99
N HIS A 25 1.63 2.05 0.88
CA HIS A 25 0.80 1.31 -0.06
C HIS A 25 0.46 -0.03 0.58
N MET A 26 -0.72 -0.07 1.17
CA MET A 26 -1.22 -1.19 1.94
C MET A 26 -2.73 -1.15 1.94
N HIS A 27 -3.40 -2.12 1.31
CA HIS A 27 -4.87 -2.24 1.39
C HIS A 27 -5.24 -3.01 2.65
N ILE A 28 -6.09 -2.46 3.50
CA ILE A 28 -6.36 -3.05 4.80
C ILE A 28 -7.11 -4.37 4.70
N GLU A 29 -8.03 -4.49 3.75
CA GLU A 29 -8.71 -5.74 3.46
C GLU A 29 -7.73 -6.81 2.93
N GLY A 30 -6.64 -6.37 2.29
CA GLY A 30 -5.50 -7.19 1.86
C GLY A 30 -4.66 -7.75 3.01
N SER A 31 -4.89 -7.27 4.23
CA SER A 31 -4.26 -7.77 5.46
C SER A 31 -5.07 -8.89 6.14
N LEU A 32 -6.23 -9.25 5.60
CA LEU A 32 -7.15 -10.16 6.27
C LEU A 32 -6.66 -11.61 6.18
N GLU A 33 -5.87 -12.01 7.17
CA GLU A 33 -5.36 -13.38 7.30
C GLU A 33 -6.52 -14.40 7.40
N PRO A 34 -6.38 -15.59 6.80
CA PRO A 34 -7.36 -16.67 6.88
C PRO A 34 -7.88 -16.94 8.30
N GLU A 35 -7.02 -17.00 9.31
CA GLU A 35 -7.44 -17.23 10.70
C GLU A 35 -8.42 -16.17 11.20
N LEU A 36 -8.13 -14.89 10.93
CA LEU A 36 -9.01 -13.80 11.32
C LEU A 36 -10.31 -13.84 10.52
N MET A 37 -10.24 -14.13 9.22
CA MET A 37 -11.43 -14.28 8.37
C MET A 37 -12.43 -15.30 8.95
N PHE A 38 -11.96 -16.48 9.35
CA PHE A 38 -12.80 -17.50 9.97
C PHE A 38 -13.34 -17.07 11.35
N ALA A 39 -12.53 -16.38 12.15
CA ALA A 39 -12.97 -15.87 13.46
C ALA A 39 -14.08 -14.81 13.32
N LEU A 40 -13.94 -13.89 12.35
CA LEU A 40 -14.95 -12.87 12.05
C LEU A 40 -16.23 -13.49 11.47
N ALA A 41 -16.10 -14.48 10.59
CA ALA A 41 -17.25 -15.20 10.07
C ALA A 41 -18.04 -15.88 11.19
N ALA A 42 -17.36 -16.58 12.10
CA ALA A 42 -17.99 -17.19 13.27
C ALA A 42 -18.68 -16.14 14.17
N ARG A 43 -18.02 -15.00 14.42
CA ARG A 43 -18.59 -13.89 15.19
C ARG A 43 -19.88 -13.34 14.58
N ASN A 44 -19.92 -13.25 13.25
CA ASN A 44 -21.02 -12.66 12.51
C ASN A 44 -22.07 -13.69 12.03
N GLY A 45 -21.94 -14.97 12.40
CA GLY A 45 -22.85 -16.02 11.98
C GLY A 45 -22.84 -16.28 10.47
N LEU A 46 -21.69 -16.07 9.83
CA LEU A 46 -21.47 -16.24 8.40
C LEU A 46 -20.68 -17.51 8.11
N THR A 47 -20.86 -18.06 6.91
CA THR A 47 -20.09 -19.21 6.42
C THR A 47 -19.05 -18.74 5.42
N VAL A 48 -17.79 -19.09 5.65
CA VAL A 48 -16.72 -18.94 4.67
C VAL A 48 -16.82 -20.11 3.67
N PRO A 49 -16.74 -19.89 2.34
CA PRO A 49 -16.91 -20.94 1.34
C PRO A 49 -15.67 -21.85 1.20
N TYR A 50 -15.01 -22.17 2.33
CA TYR A 50 -13.84 -23.03 2.42
C TYR A 50 -13.95 -23.91 3.67
N ALA A 51 -13.46 -25.15 3.58
CA ALA A 51 -13.58 -26.11 4.67
C ALA A 51 -12.83 -25.70 5.94
N ASP A 52 -11.65 -25.10 5.76
CA ASP A 52 -10.76 -24.65 6.82
C ASP A 52 -9.77 -23.58 6.30
N VAL A 53 -8.96 -23.05 7.23
CA VAL A 53 -7.89 -22.08 6.96
C VAL A 53 -6.91 -22.57 5.90
N GLU A 54 -6.53 -23.85 5.95
CA GLU A 54 -5.54 -24.41 5.03
C GLU A 54 -6.10 -24.55 3.60
N ALA A 55 -7.39 -24.85 3.46
CA ALA A 55 -8.08 -24.86 2.19
C ALA A 55 -8.13 -23.47 1.56
N LEU A 56 -8.40 -22.43 2.36
CA LEU A 56 -8.36 -21.04 1.90
C LEU A 56 -6.95 -20.63 1.45
N ARG A 57 -5.91 -20.95 2.24
CA ARG A 57 -4.51 -20.69 1.86
C ARG A 57 -4.12 -21.33 0.53
N ARG A 58 -4.53 -22.57 0.29
CA ARG A 58 -4.27 -23.27 -0.99
C ARG A 58 -4.99 -22.62 -2.17
N ALA A 59 -6.05 -21.86 -1.95
CA ALA A 59 -6.77 -21.13 -2.99
C ALA A 59 -6.10 -19.82 -3.42
N TYR A 60 -5.08 -19.34 -2.70
CA TYR A 60 -4.34 -18.11 -3.05
C TYR A 60 -3.34 -18.34 -4.19
N VAL A 61 -3.87 -18.71 -5.35
CA VAL A 61 -3.14 -18.88 -6.61
C VAL A 61 -3.83 -18.03 -7.66
N PHE A 62 -3.11 -17.02 -8.17
CA PHE A 62 -3.67 -16.03 -9.09
C PHE A 62 -2.88 -16.01 -10.41
N GLY A 63 -3.60 -15.87 -11.51
CA GLY A 63 -3.05 -15.66 -12.85
C GLY A 63 -2.90 -14.18 -13.24
N ASN A 64 -3.64 -13.28 -12.60
CA ASN A 64 -3.69 -11.83 -12.87
C ASN A 64 -4.37 -11.07 -11.71
N LEU A 65 -4.42 -9.73 -11.78
CA LEU A 65 -5.09 -8.87 -10.79
C LEU A 65 -6.58 -9.21 -10.58
N GLN A 66 -7.32 -9.52 -11.65
CA GLN A 66 -8.77 -9.77 -11.55
C GLN A 66 -9.08 -11.06 -10.76
N GLU A 67 -8.35 -12.14 -11.01
CA GLU A 67 -8.53 -13.40 -10.26
C GLU A 67 -8.23 -13.24 -8.75
N PHE A 68 -7.27 -12.37 -8.41
CA PHE A 68 -7.02 -12.00 -7.02
C PHE A 68 -8.21 -11.24 -6.42
N LEU A 69 -8.71 -10.22 -7.13
CA LEU A 69 -9.83 -9.38 -6.65
C LEU A 69 -11.08 -10.21 -6.37
N ASP A 70 -11.37 -11.25 -7.14
CA ASP A 70 -12.51 -12.13 -6.91
C ASP A 70 -12.44 -12.83 -5.53
N VAL A 71 -11.26 -13.31 -5.12
CA VAL A 71 -11.04 -13.95 -3.81
C VAL A 71 -10.99 -12.92 -2.70
N TYR A 72 -10.36 -11.77 -2.95
CA TYR A 72 -10.32 -10.63 -2.04
C TYR A 72 -11.73 -10.18 -1.66
N HIS A 73 -12.60 -9.90 -2.64
CA HIS A 73 -13.96 -9.45 -2.40
C HIS A 73 -14.80 -10.48 -1.64
N ALA A 74 -14.65 -11.77 -1.93
CA ALA A 74 -15.30 -12.82 -1.16
C ALA A 74 -14.85 -12.82 0.32
N GLY A 75 -13.57 -12.55 0.58
CA GLY A 75 -13.02 -12.42 1.93
C GLY A 75 -13.62 -11.25 2.71
N THR A 76 -13.86 -10.10 2.06
CA THR A 76 -14.43 -8.91 2.71
C THR A 76 -15.86 -9.13 3.23
N LEU A 77 -16.58 -10.15 2.74
CA LEU A 77 -17.94 -10.45 3.17
C LEU A 77 -18.03 -10.83 4.66
N VAL A 78 -16.94 -11.13 5.35
CA VAL A 78 -16.99 -11.42 6.79
C VAL A 78 -17.03 -10.15 7.66
N LEU A 79 -16.74 -8.97 7.09
CA LEU A 79 -16.72 -7.68 7.77
C LEU A 79 -18.13 -7.10 7.85
N ARG A 80 -18.64 -6.82 9.05
CA ARG A 80 -20.03 -6.36 9.28
C ARG A 80 -20.16 -5.23 10.29
N THR A 81 -19.29 -5.20 11.29
CA THR A 81 -19.37 -4.31 12.45
C THR A 81 -18.11 -3.47 12.57
N GLU A 82 -18.19 -2.36 13.31
CA GLU A 82 -17.04 -1.48 13.58
C GLU A 82 -15.88 -2.27 14.20
N GLN A 83 -16.19 -3.26 15.04
CA GLN A 83 -15.19 -4.12 15.68
C GLN A 83 -14.45 -5.00 14.67
N ASP A 84 -15.08 -5.42 13.57
CA ASP A 84 -14.41 -6.22 12.54
C ASP A 84 -13.31 -5.41 11.83
N PHE A 85 -13.63 -4.17 11.45
CA PHE A 85 -12.67 -3.25 10.84
C PHE A 85 -11.56 -2.85 11.82
N TYR A 86 -11.90 -2.65 13.09
CA TYR A 86 -10.90 -2.42 14.13
C TYR A 86 -9.95 -3.61 14.28
N ASP A 87 -10.47 -4.84 14.42
CA ASP A 87 -9.65 -6.03 14.67
C ASP A 87 -8.72 -6.34 13.49
N MET A 88 -9.21 -6.18 12.25
CA MET A 88 -8.40 -6.30 11.03
C MET A 88 -7.26 -5.28 11.01
N THR A 89 -7.58 -4.01 11.25
CA THR A 89 -6.58 -2.93 11.26
C THR A 89 -5.58 -3.07 12.39
N TRP A 90 -6.05 -3.50 13.56
CA TRP A 90 -5.21 -3.76 14.72
C TRP A 90 -4.25 -4.93 14.49
N ALA A 91 -4.71 -6.01 13.84
CA ALA A 91 -3.86 -7.14 13.46
C ALA A 91 -2.73 -6.69 12.52
N TYR A 92 -3.05 -5.91 11.48
CA TYR A 92 -2.05 -5.32 10.59
C TYR A 92 -1.07 -4.42 11.34
N LEU A 93 -1.55 -3.49 12.17
CA LEU A 93 -0.71 -2.51 12.86
C LEU A 93 0.26 -3.17 13.85
N GLN A 94 -0.14 -4.25 14.52
CA GLN A 94 0.77 -5.06 15.33
C GLN A 94 1.88 -5.68 14.47
N ARG A 95 1.54 -6.19 13.29
CA ARG A 95 2.52 -6.76 12.35
C ARG A 95 3.46 -5.70 11.79
N ALA A 96 2.94 -4.55 11.40
CA ALA A 96 3.72 -3.41 10.91
C ALA A 96 4.72 -2.92 11.98
N ALA A 97 4.28 -2.80 13.24
CA ALA A 97 5.16 -2.44 14.35
C ALA A 97 6.28 -3.48 14.56
N ALA A 98 5.95 -4.78 14.49
CA ALA A 98 6.95 -5.86 14.56
C ALA A 98 7.97 -5.77 13.40
N ASP A 99 7.54 -5.31 12.22
CA ASP A 99 8.37 -5.09 11.04
C ASP A 99 9.11 -3.74 11.03
N GLN A 100 9.14 -3.03 12.18
CA GLN A 100 9.82 -1.73 12.35
C GLN A 100 9.26 -0.61 11.46
N VAL A 101 7.99 -0.69 11.11
CA VAL A 101 7.26 0.41 10.47
C VAL A 101 6.98 1.49 11.51
N LEU A 102 7.45 2.72 11.25
CA LEU A 102 7.19 3.89 12.12
C LEU A 102 5.94 4.67 11.70
N HIS A 103 5.60 4.59 10.41
CA HIS A 103 4.45 5.25 9.83
C HIS A 103 3.81 4.39 8.74
N THR A 104 2.49 4.28 8.74
CA THR A 104 1.74 3.63 7.66
C THR A 104 0.61 4.49 7.11
N GLU A 105 0.42 4.47 5.79
CA GLU A 105 -0.72 5.06 5.10
C GLU A 105 -1.52 3.93 4.46
N ILE A 106 -2.73 3.74 4.96
CA ILE A 106 -3.53 2.56 4.73
C ILE A 106 -4.64 2.89 3.74
N PHE A 107 -4.66 2.15 2.63
CA PHE A 107 -5.75 2.14 1.68
C PHE A 107 -6.91 1.32 2.21
N PHE A 108 -8.11 1.83 2.00
CA PHE A 108 -9.38 1.14 2.22
C PHE A 108 -10.39 1.64 1.20
N ASP A 109 -11.43 0.88 0.93
CA ASP A 109 -12.56 1.36 0.13
C ASP A 109 -13.87 1.20 0.90
N THR A 110 -14.83 2.09 0.67
CA THR A 110 -16.18 1.93 1.26
C THR A 110 -17.12 1.20 0.31
N GLN A 111 -16.85 1.24 -1.00
CA GLN A 111 -17.75 0.78 -2.06
C GLN A 111 -17.99 -0.75 -1.96
N THR A 112 -16.97 -1.53 -1.61
CA THR A 112 -17.08 -2.98 -1.36
C THR A 112 -18.03 -3.30 -0.21
N HIS A 113 -18.00 -2.49 0.85
CA HIS A 113 -18.74 -2.77 2.10
C HIS A 113 -20.17 -2.22 2.05
N THR A 114 -20.36 -1.04 1.44
CA THR A 114 -21.68 -0.41 1.28
C THR A 114 -22.60 -1.22 0.39
N GLY A 115 -22.06 -1.91 -0.62
CA GLY A 115 -22.82 -2.85 -1.45
C GLY A 115 -23.43 -4.03 -0.67
N HIS A 116 -22.92 -4.32 0.54
CA HIS A 116 -23.36 -5.41 1.39
C HIS A 116 -24.04 -4.94 2.69
N GLY A 117 -24.46 -3.67 2.75
CA GLY A 117 -25.26 -3.11 3.84
C GLY A 117 -24.47 -2.55 5.02
N VAL A 118 -23.15 -2.40 4.89
CA VAL A 118 -22.30 -1.75 5.92
C VAL A 118 -22.13 -0.27 5.57
N SER A 119 -22.43 0.64 6.50
CA SER A 119 -22.26 2.08 6.22
C SER A 119 -20.78 2.49 6.18
N ALA A 120 -20.46 3.51 5.39
CA ALA A 120 -19.12 4.11 5.37
C ALA A 120 -18.65 4.54 6.78
N GLU A 121 -19.58 5.00 7.63
CA GLU A 121 -19.31 5.36 9.02
C GLU A 121 -18.74 4.19 9.81
N VAL A 122 -19.36 3.01 9.72
CA VAL A 122 -18.92 1.79 10.43
C VAL A 122 -17.50 1.40 10.00
N VAL A 123 -17.21 1.46 8.70
CA VAL A 123 -15.89 1.19 8.14
C VAL A 123 -14.88 2.19 8.72
N ILE A 124 -15.09 3.48 8.47
CA ILE A 124 -14.14 4.55 8.81
C ILE A 124 -13.89 4.61 10.32
N HIS A 125 -14.92 4.43 11.16
CA HIS A 125 -14.77 4.46 12.61
C HIS A 125 -13.90 3.31 13.12
N GLY A 126 -14.12 2.08 12.65
CA GLY A 126 -13.35 0.92 13.07
C GLY A 126 -11.87 1.04 12.71
N LEU A 127 -11.60 1.40 11.46
CA LEU A 127 -10.24 1.62 10.96
C LEU A 127 -9.52 2.74 11.72
N HIS A 128 -10.19 3.90 11.88
CA HIS A 128 -9.59 5.08 12.53
C HIS A 128 -9.32 4.83 14.02
N ARG A 129 -10.22 4.12 14.72
CA ARG A 129 -10.03 3.79 16.14
C ARG A 129 -8.76 2.97 16.35
N ALA A 130 -8.50 1.98 15.51
CA ALA A 130 -7.26 1.20 15.54
C ALA A 130 -6.01 2.06 15.26
N CYS A 131 -6.10 3.02 14.31
CA CYS A 131 -5.01 3.96 14.03
C CYS A 131 -4.66 4.84 15.24
N VAL A 132 -5.67 5.32 15.98
CA VAL A 132 -5.48 6.13 17.19
C VAL A 132 -4.80 5.31 18.29
N ASP A 133 -5.31 4.10 18.53
CA ASP A 133 -4.78 3.21 19.58
C ASP A 133 -3.35 2.76 19.28
N ALA A 134 -3.03 2.49 18.01
CA ALA A 134 -1.70 2.05 17.60
C ALA A 134 -0.61 3.09 17.90
N ARG A 135 -0.93 4.39 17.80
CA ARG A 135 0.00 5.44 18.21
C ARG A 135 0.36 5.36 19.69
N GLN A 136 -0.62 5.10 20.54
CA GLN A 136 -0.41 5.07 21.99
C GLN A 136 0.22 3.75 22.47
N GLN A 137 -0.19 2.63 21.88
CA GLN A 137 0.12 1.30 22.38
C GLN A 137 1.28 0.62 21.64
N LEU A 138 1.50 0.96 20.36
CA LEU A 138 2.53 0.35 19.51
C LEU A 138 3.62 1.35 19.09
N GLY A 139 3.40 2.65 19.30
CA GLY A 139 4.34 3.71 18.90
C GLY A 139 4.44 3.92 17.37
N ILE A 140 3.49 3.37 16.60
CA ILE A 140 3.37 3.54 15.15
C ILE A 140 2.34 4.63 14.84
N SER A 141 2.64 5.51 13.89
CA SER A 141 1.65 6.44 13.36
C SER A 141 0.94 5.84 12.15
N ALA A 142 -0.37 6.06 12.01
CA ALA A 142 -1.14 5.55 10.90
C ALA A 142 -2.13 6.60 10.38
N GLY A 143 -2.44 6.57 9.09
CA GLY A 143 -3.50 7.38 8.50
C GLY A 143 -4.20 6.66 7.35
N LEU A 144 -5.43 7.07 7.06
CA LEU A 144 -6.32 6.39 6.12
C LEU A 144 -6.43 7.14 4.81
N ILE A 145 -6.41 6.43 3.70
CA ILE A 145 -6.63 6.95 2.35
C ILE A 145 -7.80 6.20 1.73
N LEU A 146 -8.88 6.92 1.41
CA LEU A 146 -10.08 6.34 0.81
C LEU A 146 -9.86 6.10 -0.69
N CYS A 147 -9.81 4.84 -1.11
CA CYS A 147 -9.67 4.46 -2.50
C CYS A 147 -11.02 4.35 -3.21
N PHE A 148 -11.09 4.92 -4.42
CA PHE A 148 -12.19 4.68 -5.34
C PHE A 148 -11.92 3.45 -6.22
N LEU A 149 -12.93 2.60 -6.40
CA LEU A 149 -12.83 1.40 -7.22
C LEU A 149 -12.98 1.75 -8.71
N ARG A 150 -11.90 1.66 -9.48
CA ARG A 150 -11.87 2.21 -10.85
C ARG A 150 -12.73 1.48 -11.89
N HIS A 151 -13.08 0.23 -11.60
CA HIS A 151 -14.01 -0.56 -12.43
C HIS A 151 -15.45 -0.04 -12.33
N LEU A 152 -15.82 0.61 -11.21
CA LEU A 152 -17.12 1.27 -10.99
C LEU A 152 -17.18 2.65 -11.62
N SER A 153 -18.35 3.28 -11.68
CA SER A 153 -18.53 4.60 -12.29
C SER A 153 -17.90 5.74 -11.47
N GLU A 154 -17.60 6.88 -12.10
CA GLU A 154 -17.20 8.09 -11.35
C GLU A 154 -18.33 8.58 -10.44
N ALA A 155 -19.59 8.34 -10.81
CA ALA A 155 -20.75 8.69 -9.98
C ALA A 155 -20.72 7.95 -8.63
N GLU A 156 -20.42 6.65 -8.63
CA GLU A 156 -20.26 5.87 -7.40
C GLU A 156 -19.06 6.35 -6.57
N ALA A 157 -17.99 6.86 -7.19
CA ALA A 157 -16.89 7.50 -6.48
C ALA A 157 -17.32 8.82 -5.81
N PHE A 158 -18.19 9.61 -6.45
CA PHE A 158 -18.78 10.79 -5.82
C PHE A 158 -19.67 10.41 -4.63
N GLU A 159 -20.49 9.36 -4.75
CA GLU A 159 -21.32 8.86 -3.65
C GLU A 159 -20.44 8.40 -2.47
N ALA A 160 -19.37 7.66 -2.73
CA ALA A 160 -18.41 7.26 -1.70
C ALA A 160 -17.74 8.47 -1.02
N LEU A 161 -17.34 9.48 -1.79
CA LEU A 161 -16.78 10.72 -1.25
C LEU A 161 -17.80 11.48 -0.40
N GLU A 162 -19.06 11.56 -0.83
CA GLU A 162 -20.15 12.19 -0.07
C GLU A 162 -20.41 11.49 1.26
N GLN A 163 -20.43 10.16 1.28
CA GLN A 163 -20.56 9.38 2.51
C GLN A 163 -19.38 9.59 3.47
N ALA A 164 -18.18 9.84 2.95
CA ALA A 164 -16.98 10.09 3.76
C ALA A 164 -16.83 11.55 4.23
N GLN A 165 -17.56 12.52 3.65
CA GLN A 165 -17.44 13.94 3.99
C GLN A 165 -17.60 14.28 5.49
N PRO A 166 -18.52 13.65 6.25
CA PRO A 166 -18.63 13.86 7.70
C PRO A 166 -17.38 13.41 8.49
N HIS A 167 -16.46 12.68 7.83
CA HIS A 167 -15.32 12.02 8.45
C HIS A 167 -13.98 12.48 7.87
N LEU A 168 -13.91 13.58 7.09
CA LEU A 168 -12.67 14.03 6.46
C LEU A 168 -11.50 14.23 7.44
N GLY A 169 -11.77 14.64 8.69
CA GLY A 169 -10.74 14.76 9.72
C GLY A 169 -10.06 13.44 10.13
N LYS A 170 -10.55 12.29 9.67
CA LYS A 170 -9.99 10.95 9.87
C LYS A 170 -9.19 10.45 8.66
N LEU A 171 -9.19 11.18 7.55
CA LEU A 171 -8.59 10.78 6.28
C LEU A 171 -7.40 11.68 5.93
N LEU A 172 -6.34 11.07 5.39
CA LEU A 172 -5.22 11.79 4.79
C LEU A 172 -5.53 12.21 3.36
N GLY A 173 -6.20 11.35 2.61
CA GLY A 173 -6.35 11.52 1.17
C GLY A 173 -7.35 10.59 0.53
N VAL A 174 -7.38 10.64 -0.80
CA VAL A 174 -8.08 9.68 -1.65
C VAL A 174 -7.12 8.99 -2.61
N GLY A 175 -7.44 7.74 -2.94
CA GLY A 175 -6.73 6.90 -3.89
C GLY A 175 -7.62 6.46 -5.06
N LEU A 176 -7.00 5.87 -6.09
CA LEU A 176 -7.69 5.12 -7.14
C LEU A 176 -7.06 3.73 -7.19
N ALA A 177 -7.86 2.67 -7.06
CA ALA A 177 -7.38 1.29 -6.99
C ALA A 177 -8.31 0.33 -7.76
N SER A 178 -8.12 -0.98 -7.57
CA SER A 178 -8.83 -2.07 -8.26
C SER A 178 -8.43 -2.22 -9.75
N SER A 179 -9.17 -3.04 -10.51
CA SER A 179 -8.83 -3.52 -11.86
C SER A 179 -8.33 -2.40 -12.78
N GLU A 180 -7.05 -2.44 -13.18
CA GLU A 180 -6.43 -1.34 -13.91
C GLU A 180 -6.78 -1.33 -15.41
N LEU A 181 -6.59 -2.46 -16.09
CA LEU A 181 -6.77 -2.56 -17.54
C LEU A 181 -8.22 -2.25 -17.95
N GLY A 182 -8.38 -1.35 -18.93
CA GLY A 182 -9.68 -0.93 -19.44
C GLY A 182 -10.36 0.17 -18.60
N HIS A 183 -9.76 0.59 -17.49
CA HIS A 183 -10.34 1.57 -16.58
C HIS A 183 -9.40 2.78 -16.38
N PRO A 184 -9.20 3.63 -17.39
CA PRO A 184 -8.15 4.65 -17.38
C PRO A 184 -8.36 5.72 -16.29
N PRO A 185 -7.28 6.29 -15.69
CA PRO A 185 -7.39 7.18 -14.53
C PRO A 185 -8.25 8.43 -14.76
N GLU A 186 -8.17 9.04 -15.95
CA GLU A 186 -8.85 10.29 -16.30
C GLU A 186 -10.38 10.21 -16.20
N LYS A 187 -10.96 9.00 -16.16
CA LYS A 187 -12.36 8.77 -15.85
C LYS A 187 -12.79 9.39 -14.51
N PHE A 188 -11.86 9.53 -13.56
CA PHE A 188 -12.10 10.01 -12.19
C PHE A 188 -11.60 11.43 -11.95
N ALA A 189 -11.29 12.19 -13.00
CA ALA A 189 -10.70 13.53 -12.88
C ALA A 189 -11.55 14.52 -12.08
N ARG A 190 -12.88 14.43 -12.14
CA ARG A 190 -13.76 15.37 -11.43
C ARG A 190 -13.82 15.05 -9.95
N VAL A 191 -13.94 13.78 -9.57
CA VAL A 191 -13.97 13.39 -8.15
C VAL A 191 -12.63 13.68 -7.47
N PHE A 192 -11.51 13.47 -8.16
CA PHE A 192 -10.18 13.88 -7.67
C PHE A 192 -10.04 15.40 -7.52
N ALA A 193 -10.54 16.17 -8.49
CA ALA A 193 -10.57 17.63 -8.37
C ALA A 193 -11.41 18.09 -7.17
N LYS A 194 -12.54 17.41 -6.89
CA LYS A 194 -13.37 17.67 -5.71
C LYS A 194 -12.66 17.31 -4.41
N ALA A 195 -12.01 16.15 -4.35
CA ALA A 195 -11.22 15.74 -3.18
C ALA A 195 -10.11 16.74 -2.85
N ARG A 196 -9.42 17.27 -3.88
CA ARG A 196 -8.42 18.34 -3.71
C ARG A 196 -9.02 19.62 -3.11
N GLN A 197 -10.22 20.02 -3.54
CA GLN A 197 -10.92 21.18 -2.98
C GLN A 197 -11.29 20.98 -1.50
N LEU A 198 -11.45 19.73 -1.07
CA LEU A 198 -11.68 19.36 0.33
C LEU A 198 -10.39 19.26 1.15
N GLY A 199 -9.22 19.53 0.55
CA GLY A 199 -7.92 19.49 1.22
C GLY A 199 -7.33 18.10 1.40
N LEU A 200 -7.86 17.09 0.71
CA LEU A 200 -7.36 15.72 0.74
C LEU A 200 -6.16 15.55 -0.19
N HIS A 201 -5.17 14.76 0.26
CA HIS A 201 -4.07 14.31 -0.59
C HIS A 201 -4.57 13.37 -1.70
N LEU A 202 -3.84 13.32 -2.82
CA LEU A 202 -4.25 12.55 -4.00
C LEU A 202 -3.18 11.52 -4.39
N VAL A 203 -3.56 10.25 -4.47
CA VAL A 203 -2.72 9.15 -4.98
C VAL A 203 -3.50 8.29 -5.97
N ALA A 204 -2.82 7.49 -6.78
CA ALA A 204 -3.49 6.58 -7.71
C ALA A 204 -2.58 5.42 -8.12
N HIS A 205 -3.16 4.23 -8.18
CA HIS A 205 -2.58 3.09 -8.89
C HIS A 205 -2.49 3.42 -10.37
N ALA A 206 -1.27 3.39 -10.88
CA ALA A 206 -1.01 3.58 -12.30
C ALA A 206 0.25 2.85 -12.73
N GLY A 207 0.17 2.10 -13.82
CA GLY A 207 1.31 1.40 -14.39
C GLY A 207 1.78 0.23 -13.54
N GLU A 208 0.83 -0.55 -13.02
CA GLU A 208 1.06 -1.90 -12.52
C GLU A 208 0.93 -2.90 -13.69
N GLU A 209 -0.29 -3.08 -14.19
CA GLU A 209 -0.61 -3.82 -15.41
C GLU A 209 -0.84 -2.87 -16.60
N GLY A 210 -1.25 -1.62 -16.32
CA GLY A 210 -1.58 -0.59 -17.29
C GLY A 210 -0.37 0.03 -17.99
N PRO A 211 -0.55 0.63 -19.17
CA PRO A 211 0.54 1.23 -19.92
C PRO A 211 1.08 2.52 -19.28
N PRO A 212 2.29 2.99 -19.65
CA PRO A 212 2.83 4.28 -19.20
C PRO A 212 1.87 5.47 -19.35
N ALA A 213 0.98 5.43 -20.35
CA ALA A 213 -0.05 6.45 -20.56
C ALA A 213 -0.97 6.64 -19.33
N TYR A 214 -1.22 5.60 -18.54
CA TYR A 214 -2.01 5.73 -17.32
C TYR A 214 -1.28 6.51 -16.24
N ILE A 215 0.05 6.38 -16.16
CA ILE A 215 0.87 7.18 -15.25
C ILE A 215 0.82 8.66 -15.68
N TRP A 216 0.97 8.96 -16.97
CA TRP A 216 0.76 10.32 -17.49
C TRP A 216 -0.61 10.88 -17.10
N ASN A 217 -1.68 10.10 -17.29
CA ASN A 217 -3.04 10.54 -16.98
C ASN A 217 -3.27 10.74 -15.47
N ALA A 218 -2.71 9.89 -14.62
CA ALA A 218 -2.73 10.11 -13.17
C ALA A 218 -2.03 11.42 -12.79
N LEU A 219 -0.86 11.70 -13.37
CA LEU A 219 -0.13 12.95 -13.13
C LEU A 219 -0.86 14.19 -13.66
N ASP A 220 -1.46 14.09 -14.85
CA ASP A 220 -1.96 15.27 -15.57
C ASP A 220 -3.45 15.51 -15.41
N ALA A 221 -4.28 14.46 -15.36
CA ALA A 221 -5.71 14.58 -15.14
C ALA A 221 -6.05 14.58 -13.64
N LEU A 222 -5.48 13.63 -12.88
CA LEU A 222 -5.79 13.49 -11.45
C LEU A 222 -4.94 14.42 -10.57
N LYS A 223 -3.76 14.83 -11.05
CA LYS A 223 -2.79 15.67 -10.30
C LYS A 223 -2.36 15.02 -8.99
N VAL A 224 -2.05 13.73 -9.02
CA VAL A 224 -1.59 12.99 -7.85
C VAL A 224 -0.23 13.49 -7.35
N GLU A 225 0.00 13.30 -6.05
CA GLU A 225 1.25 13.62 -5.35
C GLU A 225 2.19 12.42 -5.28
N ARG A 226 1.67 11.22 -5.56
CA ARG A 226 2.38 9.94 -5.59
C ARG A 226 1.69 8.98 -6.55
N ILE A 227 2.46 8.14 -7.23
CA ILE A 227 1.96 7.06 -8.07
C ILE A 227 2.13 5.75 -7.32
N ASP A 228 1.07 4.95 -7.30
CA ASP A 228 1.09 3.63 -6.70
C ASP A 228 1.47 2.58 -7.76
N HIS A 229 2.44 1.73 -7.42
CA HIS A 229 3.27 0.91 -8.32
C HIS A 229 4.20 1.71 -9.25
N GLY A 230 3.72 2.14 -10.42
CA GLY A 230 4.50 2.87 -11.42
C GLY A 230 5.62 2.06 -12.11
N VAL A 231 5.66 0.74 -11.97
CA VAL A 231 6.74 -0.11 -12.50
C VAL A 231 6.79 -0.10 -14.04
N GLN A 232 5.66 0.14 -14.70
CA GLN A 232 5.62 0.25 -16.17
C GLN A 232 6.21 1.56 -16.69
N ALA A 233 6.51 2.55 -15.84
CA ALA A 233 7.15 3.81 -16.25
C ALA A 233 8.45 3.58 -17.02
N MET A 234 9.17 2.51 -16.70
CA MET A 234 10.46 2.17 -17.31
C MET A 234 10.38 1.87 -18.82
N GLN A 235 9.18 1.70 -19.39
CA GLN A 235 8.97 1.53 -20.82
C GLN A 235 8.95 2.87 -21.59
N ASP A 236 8.85 4.01 -20.90
CA ASP A 236 8.80 5.34 -21.48
C ASP A 236 9.92 6.23 -20.90
N PRO A 237 11.03 6.44 -21.64
CA PRO A 237 12.13 7.27 -21.18
C PRO A 237 11.75 8.73 -20.87
N ALA A 238 10.75 9.30 -21.56
CA ALA A 238 10.30 10.66 -21.31
C ALA A 238 9.55 10.75 -19.98
N LEU A 239 8.74 9.74 -19.68
CA LEU A 239 8.07 9.61 -18.39
C LEU A 239 9.09 9.43 -17.25
N VAL A 240 10.08 8.55 -17.40
CA VAL A 240 11.16 8.40 -16.40
C VAL A 240 11.85 9.74 -16.15
N ALA A 241 12.21 10.48 -17.20
CA ALA A 241 12.86 11.79 -17.07
C ALA A 241 11.97 12.80 -16.31
N ARG A 242 10.66 12.79 -16.54
CA ARG A 242 9.70 13.62 -15.79
C ARG A 242 9.66 13.22 -14.32
N LEU A 243 9.47 11.94 -14.02
CA LEU A 243 9.34 11.42 -12.66
C LEU A 243 10.60 11.72 -11.83
N VAL A 244 11.80 11.57 -12.42
CA VAL A 244 13.07 11.93 -11.77
C VAL A 244 13.15 13.43 -11.49
N ARG A 245 12.84 14.27 -12.49
CA ARG A 245 12.89 15.74 -12.35
C ARG A 245 11.96 16.23 -11.26
N GLU A 246 10.76 15.67 -11.18
CA GLU A 246 9.72 16.05 -10.23
C GLU A 246 9.89 15.35 -8.87
N ARG A 247 10.86 14.43 -8.74
CA ARG A 247 11.02 13.55 -7.57
C ARG A 247 9.73 12.82 -7.19
N MET A 248 8.93 12.45 -8.20
CA MET A 248 7.63 11.81 -8.00
C MET A 248 7.80 10.45 -7.32
N PRO A 249 7.21 10.23 -6.12
CA PRO A 249 7.34 8.96 -5.45
C PRO A 249 6.54 7.84 -6.13
N LEU A 250 7.13 6.64 -6.15
CA LEU A 250 6.54 5.42 -6.70
C LEU A 250 6.45 4.34 -5.60
N THR A 251 5.25 3.95 -5.18
CA THR A 251 5.07 2.93 -4.13
C THR A 251 5.09 1.53 -4.71
N VAL A 252 6.29 0.96 -4.83
CA VAL A 252 6.51 -0.32 -5.52
C VAL A 252 6.21 -1.49 -4.58
N CYS A 253 5.55 -2.52 -5.09
CA CYS A 253 5.09 -3.69 -4.34
C CYS A 253 5.64 -4.99 -4.97
N PRO A 254 6.91 -5.38 -4.71
CA PRO A 254 7.57 -6.44 -5.47
C PRO A 254 6.87 -7.82 -5.40
N LEU A 255 6.37 -8.22 -4.22
CA LEU A 255 5.68 -9.50 -4.08
C LEU A 255 4.30 -9.49 -4.73
N SER A 256 3.59 -8.36 -4.69
CA SER A 256 2.37 -8.15 -5.47
C SER A 256 2.65 -8.32 -6.97
N ASN A 257 3.65 -7.60 -7.49
CA ASN A 257 4.01 -7.66 -8.90
C ASN A 257 4.49 -9.05 -9.35
N LEU A 258 5.11 -9.83 -8.46
CA LEU A 258 5.42 -11.25 -8.70
C LEU A 258 4.13 -12.10 -8.73
N LYS A 259 3.28 -11.96 -7.72
CA LYS A 259 2.10 -12.80 -7.52
C LYS A 259 1.08 -12.59 -8.65
N LEU A 260 0.93 -11.34 -9.09
CA LEU A 260 0.03 -10.92 -10.18
C LEU A 260 0.65 -11.03 -11.58
N ARG A 261 1.86 -11.62 -11.69
CA ARG A 261 2.54 -11.91 -12.97
C ARG A 261 2.96 -10.69 -13.80
N VAL A 262 2.97 -9.50 -13.20
CA VAL A 262 3.59 -8.30 -13.78
C VAL A 262 5.07 -8.56 -14.08
N PHE A 263 5.76 -9.25 -13.17
CA PHE A 263 7.08 -9.84 -13.42
C PHE A 263 7.03 -11.36 -13.25
N PRO A 264 7.63 -12.14 -14.17
CA PRO A 264 7.67 -13.61 -14.05
C PRO A 264 8.42 -14.11 -12.81
N THR A 265 9.49 -13.40 -12.42
CA THR A 265 10.31 -13.69 -11.24
C THR A 265 10.81 -12.40 -10.60
N LEU A 266 11.12 -12.41 -9.30
CA LEU A 266 11.72 -11.25 -8.63
C LEU A 266 13.09 -10.86 -9.21
N ALA A 267 13.85 -11.81 -9.77
CA ALA A 267 15.14 -11.52 -10.41
C ALA A 267 15.00 -10.66 -11.67
N GLN A 268 13.79 -10.61 -12.26
CA GLN A 268 13.46 -9.76 -13.41
C GLN A 268 12.79 -8.44 -12.99
N HIS A 269 12.53 -8.24 -11.71
CA HIS A 269 11.87 -7.04 -11.20
C HIS A 269 12.74 -5.79 -11.43
N ASN A 270 12.15 -4.69 -11.89
CA ASN A 270 12.90 -3.52 -12.35
C ASN A 270 13.28 -2.50 -11.27
N LEU A 271 12.98 -2.77 -9.99
CA LEU A 271 13.26 -1.88 -8.84
C LEU A 271 14.72 -1.39 -8.80
N GLY A 272 15.69 -2.27 -9.03
CA GLY A 272 17.11 -1.89 -9.07
C GLY A 272 17.42 -0.90 -10.21
N ALA A 273 16.79 -1.08 -11.37
CA ALA A 273 16.91 -0.16 -12.50
C ALA A 273 16.22 1.19 -12.23
N MET A 274 15.07 1.19 -11.55
CA MET A 274 14.38 2.41 -11.12
C MET A 274 15.26 3.25 -10.19
N LEU A 275 15.88 2.62 -9.17
CA LEU A 275 16.81 3.29 -8.27
C LEU A 275 18.03 3.85 -9.01
N LYS A 276 18.60 3.08 -9.94
CA LYS A 276 19.74 3.52 -10.76
C LYS A 276 19.37 4.70 -11.67
N ALA A 277 18.14 4.76 -12.17
CA ALA A 277 17.65 5.87 -12.98
C ALA A 277 17.37 7.14 -12.15
N GLY A 278 17.41 7.06 -10.81
CA GLY A 278 17.14 8.18 -9.91
C GLY A 278 15.66 8.36 -9.55
N LEU A 279 14.81 7.35 -9.83
CA LEU A 279 13.41 7.37 -9.42
C LEU A 279 13.29 7.25 -7.89
N VAL A 280 12.29 7.93 -7.33
CA VAL A 280 11.99 7.91 -5.89
C VAL A 280 11.08 6.73 -5.58
N ALA A 281 11.62 5.51 -5.72
CA ALA A 281 10.90 4.28 -5.40
C ALA A 281 10.89 4.01 -3.88
N THR A 282 9.81 3.40 -3.38
CA THR A 282 9.70 2.79 -2.05
C THR A 282 9.43 1.29 -2.18
N VAL A 283 9.37 0.54 -1.06
CA VAL A 283 8.97 -0.88 -1.06
C VAL A 283 7.83 -1.04 -0.07
N ASN A 284 6.75 -1.71 -0.50
CA ASN A 284 5.48 -1.83 0.21
C ASN A 284 4.90 -3.24 0.02
N SER A 285 3.97 -3.66 0.90
CA SER A 285 3.40 -5.01 0.83
C SER A 285 2.11 -5.18 0.05
N ASP A 286 1.37 -4.09 -0.19
CA ASP A 286 0.09 -4.14 -0.92
C ASP A 286 -0.96 -4.99 -0.17
N ASP A 287 -1.20 -6.23 -0.57
CA ASP A 287 -2.09 -7.21 0.09
C ASP A 287 -1.28 -8.38 0.70
N PRO A 288 -0.63 -8.18 1.86
CA PRO A 288 0.38 -9.11 2.39
C PRO A 288 -0.13 -10.53 2.69
N ALA A 289 -1.39 -10.67 3.10
CA ALA A 289 -1.99 -11.98 3.38
C ALA A 289 -2.16 -12.82 2.10
N TYR A 290 -2.25 -12.17 0.95
CA TYR A 290 -2.47 -12.80 -0.35
C TYR A 290 -1.16 -12.98 -1.14
N PHE A 291 -0.21 -12.06 -0.98
CA PHE A 291 1.00 -11.99 -1.79
C PHE A 291 2.22 -12.65 -1.15
N GLY A 292 2.03 -13.26 0.03
CA GLY A 292 3.03 -14.14 0.65
C GLY A 292 4.03 -13.41 1.53
N GLY A 293 3.70 -12.19 1.99
CA GLY A 293 4.49 -11.53 3.01
C GLY A 293 4.25 -10.02 3.15
N TYR A 294 4.47 -9.55 4.37
CA TYR A 294 4.47 -8.14 4.75
C TYR A 294 5.72 -7.41 4.24
N VAL A 295 5.85 -6.12 4.58
CA VAL A 295 6.92 -5.24 4.06
C VAL A 295 8.32 -5.83 4.22
N ASN A 296 8.61 -6.48 5.35
CA ASN A 296 9.92 -7.07 5.58
C ASN A 296 10.24 -8.20 4.59
N GLU A 297 9.24 -9.00 4.22
CA GLU A 297 9.42 -10.08 3.26
C GLU A 297 9.65 -9.53 1.84
N ASN A 298 8.94 -8.45 1.49
CA ASN A 298 9.18 -7.71 0.25
C ASN A 298 10.63 -7.19 0.18
N PHE A 299 11.16 -6.65 1.27
CA PHE A 299 12.58 -6.28 1.35
C PHE A 299 13.50 -7.49 1.22
N THR A 300 13.32 -8.53 2.03
CA THR A 300 14.28 -9.65 2.07
C THR A 300 14.33 -10.45 0.78
N GLN A 301 13.18 -10.78 0.19
CA GLN A 301 13.16 -11.57 -1.05
C GLN A 301 13.67 -10.75 -2.24
N THR A 302 13.24 -9.49 -2.37
CA THR A 302 13.63 -8.64 -3.50
C THR A 302 15.13 -8.32 -3.46
N PHE A 303 15.69 -8.06 -2.28
CA PHE A 303 17.11 -7.79 -2.14
C PHE A 303 17.96 -9.02 -2.50
N ALA A 304 17.54 -10.20 -2.05
CA ALA A 304 18.20 -11.45 -2.41
C ALA A 304 18.14 -11.71 -3.93
N ALA A 305 16.99 -11.46 -4.56
CA ALA A 305 16.78 -11.71 -5.98
C ALA A 305 17.53 -10.72 -6.90
N LEU A 306 17.65 -9.45 -6.50
CA LEU A 306 18.24 -8.39 -7.33
C LEU A 306 19.69 -8.04 -6.94
N GLY A 307 20.24 -8.65 -5.89
CA GLY A 307 21.57 -8.31 -5.38
C GLY A 307 21.67 -6.87 -4.86
N LEU A 308 20.59 -6.34 -4.27
CA LEU A 308 20.59 -5.01 -3.68
C LEU A 308 21.39 -4.99 -2.37
N THR A 309 21.75 -3.80 -1.91
CA THR A 309 22.76 -3.59 -0.85
C THR A 309 22.21 -2.72 0.26
N ALA A 310 22.91 -2.63 1.39
CA ALA A 310 22.52 -1.74 2.49
C ALA A 310 22.37 -0.26 2.06
N GLN A 311 23.13 0.20 1.06
CA GLN A 311 22.95 1.54 0.48
C GLN A 311 21.57 1.68 -0.18
N HIS A 312 21.12 0.67 -0.93
CA HIS A 312 19.78 0.63 -1.52
C HIS A 312 18.69 0.56 -0.43
N ALA A 313 18.90 -0.21 0.64
CA ALA A 313 17.98 -0.29 1.78
C ALA A 313 17.76 1.08 2.43
N ARG A 314 18.86 1.79 2.74
CA ARG A 314 18.80 3.14 3.29
C ARG A 314 18.09 4.11 2.35
N GLN A 315 18.33 4.02 1.05
CA GLN A 315 17.67 4.88 0.05
C GLN A 315 16.16 4.64 0.01
N LEU A 316 15.72 3.38 -0.05
CA LEU A 316 14.30 3.01 -0.09
C LEU A 316 13.56 3.42 1.20
N ALA A 317 14.14 3.17 2.36
CA ALA A 317 13.56 3.59 3.63
C ALA A 317 13.52 5.12 3.76
N HIS A 318 14.57 5.84 3.32
CA HIS A 318 14.55 7.30 3.30
C HIS A 318 13.46 7.83 2.36
N ASN A 319 13.33 7.26 1.16
CA ASN A 319 12.27 7.61 0.21
C ASN A 319 10.89 7.41 0.84
N SER A 320 10.67 6.33 1.61
CA SER A 320 9.37 6.11 2.27
C SER A 320 9.02 7.20 3.30
N PHE A 321 9.99 7.79 3.99
CA PHE A 321 9.71 8.92 4.87
C PHE A 321 9.56 10.24 4.11
N GLU A 322 10.30 10.43 3.03
CA GLU A 322 10.17 11.62 2.17
C GLU A 322 8.79 11.66 1.47
N ALA A 323 8.32 10.50 1.01
CA ALA A 323 7.09 10.32 0.25
C ALA A 323 5.81 10.24 1.08
N SER A 324 5.91 10.17 2.41
CA SER A 324 4.72 10.12 3.27
C SER A 324 3.99 11.46 3.33
N PHE A 325 2.76 11.49 3.82
CA PHE A 325 1.97 12.69 4.12
C PHE A 325 2.16 13.16 5.57
N CYS A 326 3.20 12.66 6.24
CA CYS A 326 3.63 13.23 7.52
C CYS A 326 4.06 14.70 7.38
N ASP A 327 3.91 15.48 8.44
CA ASP A 327 4.47 16.82 8.49
C ASP A 327 6.01 16.80 8.42
N ALA A 328 6.60 17.95 8.03
CA ALA A 328 8.03 18.04 7.81
C ALA A 328 8.88 17.77 9.08
N SER A 329 8.35 18.00 10.28
CA SER A 329 9.07 17.72 11.52
C SER A 329 9.11 16.22 11.82
N THR A 330 7.98 15.54 11.62
CA THR A 330 7.85 14.09 11.75
C THR A 330 8.74 13.37 10.74
N LYS A 331 8.75 13.81 9.46
CA LYS A 331 9.65 13.27 8.43
C LYS A 331 11.12 13.37 8.84
N ARG A 332 11.57 14.54 9.31
CA ARG A 332 12.95 14.74 9.77
C ARG A 332 13.31 13.84 10.95
N ALA A 333 12.40 13.66 11.91
CA ALA A 333 12.64 12.79 13.05
C ALA A 333 12.81 11.32 12.61
N TYR A 334 11.98 10.82 11.71
CA TYR A 334 12.12 9.46 11.17
C TYR A 334 13.39 9.28 10.34
N GLN A 335 13.72 10.26 9.48
CA GLN A 335 14.96 10.24 8.71
C GLN A 335 16.21 10.27 9.61
N HIS A 336 16.15 10.98 10.74
CA HIS A 336 17.22 10.97 11.73
C HIS A 336 17.37 9.60 12.41
N ARG A 337 16.26 9.00 12.88
CA ARG A 337 16.26 7.63 13.45
C ARG A 337 16.81 6.59 12.47
N LEU A 338 16.46 6.72 11.19
CA LEU A 338 17.00 5.87 10.13
C LEU A 338 18.52 6.07 9.98
N ALA A 339 18.99 7.31 9.97
CA ALA A 339 20.42 7.59 9.86
C ALA A 339 21.20 7.01 11.05
N GLU A 340 20.72 7.24 12.27
CA GLU A 340 21.30 6.69 13.50
C GLU A 340 21.36 5.16 13.46
N PHE A 341 20.26 4.49 13.08
CA PHE A 341 20.22 3.04 12.92
C PHE A 341 21.34 2.52 12.01
N PHE A 342 21.56 3.12 10.84
CA PHE A 342 22.61 2.68 9.92
C PHE A 342 24.04 3.02 10.41
N GLU A 343 24.19 3.98 11.32
CA GLU A 343 25.48 4.31 11.94
C GLU A 343 25.85 3.32 13.05
N THR A 344 24.86 2.83 13.79
CA THR A 344 25.02 1.96 14.97
C THR A 344 24.78 0.47 14.70
N PHE A 345 24.28 0.08 13.52
CA PHE A 345 24.07 -1.32 13.18
C PHE A 345 25.42 -2.07 13.07
N GLU A 346 25.55 -3.18 13.79
CA GLU A 346 26.75 -4.04 13.86
C GLU A 346 26.56 -5.42 13.24
#